data_AF-A0A7R9A201-F1
#
_entry.id   AF-A0A7R9A201-F1
#
_cell.length_a   1.000
_cell.length_b   1.000
_cell.length_c   1.000
_cell.angle_alpha   90.00
_cell.angle_beta   90.00
_cell.angle_gamma   90.00
#
_symmetry.space_group_name_H-M   'P 1'
#
loop_
_entity.id
_entity.type
_entity.pdbx_description
1 polymer ?
#
loop_
_entity_poly.entity_id
_entity_poly.type
_entity_poly.pdbx_seq_one_letter_code
_entity_poly.pdbx_strand_id
1 'polypeptide(L)'
;MRLVILDDADQVADWSARYVISQINKLNPGPEKFFVLGLPTGGTPLGMYKKLIEYHRQGKVSFQYVKTFNMDEYVGIPRDHPESYHSYMFHNFFKHIDIDPKNIHILDGNAADLEQECNEYEKKIKEAGGVELFVGGIGPDGHIAFNEPGSSLVSRTRVKTLARETILANARFFDNDLLKVPTQALTVGVGTVMDAREVMILITGAHKAHALHKAIEEGVNHMWTVSAFQQHPRTFFICDEDATLELKVKTVKYFKSICLLFLFEMDVPFVAGKLIGVFSACQDNTDSTRLTMTRHAKNATASQVYTYHEKKKDAQASGYGSQSMRFGKESIKDFDCCCLTLQPCRKPVVTPEGYLYDKESILEYILKKKREIARQLKEYEKQKANNEVDSRQKGMEVSQEVVREISTKEGIIAQKKGEPGMSQSVSNMAVGKSSQLPSFWIPQLTPSAKAGKMKKPDKTISCPMSGQPLKTKDFIDVVFTPVKDPDDKKSLIAKQNRYMCPVTHDILTNATPSAVLRPTGHVVTMECVEKLIKKDMLHPLTGQKLTENDIIPLQRGGTGFAGTNEKLEAKQARPVLQA
;
A
#
# COMPACT_ATOMS: atom_id res chain seq x y z
N MET A 1 6.41 6.34 20.69
CA MET A 1 6.56 5.19 19.78
C MET A 1 7.79 5.35 18.89
N ARG A 2 8.30 4.24 18.35
CA ARG A 2 9.26 4.19 17.24
C ARG A 2 8.59 3.43 16.08
N LEU A 3 8.73 3.90 14.85
CA LEU A 3 8.25 3.22 13.65
C LEU A 3 9.45 2.89 12.76
N VAL A 4 9.64 1.61 12.49
CA VAL A 4 10.70 1.05 11.66
C VAL A 4 10.07 0.62 10.35
N ILE A 5 10.50 1.24 9.25
CA ILE A 5 9.98 0.99 7.90
C ILE A 5 11.07 0.28 7.10
N LEU A 6 10.77 -0.92 6.62
CA LEU A 6 11.65 -1.81 5.87
C LEU A 6 11.05 -2.09 4.50
N ASP A 7 11.86 -2.58 3.54
CA ASP A 7 11.37 -2.69 2.16
C ASP A 7 10.30 -3.79 2.01
N ASP A 8 10.43 -4.89 2.76
CA ASP A 8 9.62 -6.09 2.59
C ASP A 8 9.42 -6.88 3.89
N ALA A 9 8.53 -7.87 3.84
CA ALA A 9 8.18 -8.72 4.97
C ALA A 9 9.34 -9.61 5.47
N ASP A 10 10.30 -9.96 4.62
CA ASP A 10 11.46 -10.76 5.02
C ASP A 10 12.45 -9.92 5.85
N GLN A 11 12.62 -8.64 5.49
CA GLN A 11 13.37 -7.69 6.31
C GLN A 11 12.67 -7.44 7.65
N VAL A 12 11.33 -7.30 7.67
CA VAL A 12 10.55 -7.22 8.93
C VAL A 12 10.80 -8.43 9.81
N ALA A 13 10.77 -9.64 9.22
CA ALA A 13 11.06 -10.89 9.92
C ALA A 13 12.48 -10.95 10.49
N ASP A 14 13.50 -10.57 9.71
CA ASP A 14 14.89 -10.58 10.16
C ASP A 14 15.14 -9.53 11.26
N TRP A 15 14.67 -8.30 11.06
CA TRP A 15 14.85 -7.20 12.00
C TRP A 15 14.20 -7.52 13.34
N SER A 16 12.93 -7.98 13.32
CA SER A 16 12.20 -8.34 14.54
C SER A 16 12.86 -9.49 15.29
N ALA A 17 13.35 -10.52 14.60
CA ALA A 17 14.09 -11.61 15.22
C ALA A 17 15.39 -11.14 15.88
N ARG A 18 16.17 -10.29 15.18
CA ARG A 18 17.39 -9.70 15.75
C ARG A 18 17.09 -8.84 16.97
N TYR A 19 15.99 -8.09 16.96
CA TYR A 19 15.60 -7.26 18.10
C TYR A 19 15.27 -8.12 19.33
N VAL A 20 14.48 -9.19 19.15
CA VAL A 20 14.17 -10.15 20.23
C VAL A 20 15.45 -10.76 20.79
N ILE A 21 16.36 -11.21 19.94
CA ILE A 21 17.65 -11.78 20.35
C ILE A 21 18.48 -10.75 21.13
N SER A 22 18.55 -9.52 20.63
CA SER A 22 19.26 -8.42 21.30
C SER A 22 18.69 -8.18 22.71
N GLN A 23 17.36 -8.14 22.88
CA GLN A 23 16.75 -7.95 24.19
C GLN A 23 17.02 -9.15 25.13
N ILE A 24 16.92 -10.39 24.63
CA ILE A 24 17.22 -11.60 25.41
C ILE A 24 18.69 -11.56 25.89
N ASN A 25 19.63 -11.37 24.95
CA ASN A 25 21.06 -11.39 25.26
C ASN A 25 21.47 -10.21 26.16
N LYS A 26 20.84 -9.04 25.99
CA LYS A 26 21.07 -7.86 26.85
C LYS A 26 20.59 -8.08 28.28
N LEU A 27 19.46 -8.78 28.48
CA LEU A 27 18.99 -9.13 29.82
C LEU A 27 19.86 -10.21 30.47
N ASN A 28 20.48 -11.07 29.64
CA ASN A 28 21.29 -12.22 30.03
C ASN A 28 20.57 -13.12 31.05
N PRO A 29 19.45 -13.78 30.65
CA PRO A 29 18.60 -14.52 31.58
C PRO A 29 19.30 -15.78 32.11
N GLY A 30 18.91 -16.17 33.32
CA GLY A 30 19.43 -17.33 34.04
C GLY A 30 18.38 -17.96 34.96
N PRO A 31 18.78 -18.95 35.79
CA PRO A 31 17.85 -19.70 36.65
C PRO A 31 17.01 -18.83 37.61
N GLU A 32 17.55 -17.70 38.04
CA GLU A 32 16.90 -16.79 38.99
C GLU A 32 16.20 -15.60 38.30
N LYS A 33 16.45 -15.38 37.00
CA LYS A 33 15.95 -14.24 36.25
C LYS A 33 15.64 -14.63 34.82
N PHE A 34 14.37 -14.92 34.55
CA PHE A 34 13.89 -15.28 33.23
C PHE A 34 13.65 -14.04 32.36
N PHE A 35 13.82 -14.20 31.04
CA PHE A 35 13.28 -13.24 30.08
C PHE A 35 11.84 -13.63 29.76
N VAL A 36 10.89 -12.73 30.01
CA VAL A 36 9.46 -13.00 29.77
C VAL A 36 9.03 -12.39 28.44
N LEU A 37 8.59 -13.24 27.51
CA LEU A 37 8.28 -12.90 26.12
C LEU A 37 6.81 -13.15 25.80
N GLY A 38 6.07 -12.09 25.43
CA GLY A 38 4.72 -12.20 24.88
C GLY A 38 4.77 -12.53 23.38
N LEU A 39 3.95 -13.49 22.92
CA LEU A 39 4.03 -14.02 21.54
C LEU A 39 2.66 -14.03 20.81
N PRO A 40 2.63 -13.62 19.52
CA PRO A 40 1.45 -13.73 18.67
C PRO A 40 1.47 -15.00 17.82
N THR A 41 0.33 -15.32 17.20
CA THR A 41 0.22 -16.33 16.13
C THR A 41 -0.12 -15.69 14.79
N GLY A 42 -0.45 -16.51 13.77
CA GLY A 42 -0.90 -16.04 12.46
C GLY A 42 0.21 -15.88 11.41
N GLY A 43 -0.12 -15.27 10.27
CA GLY A 43 0.78 -15.21 9.12
C GLY A 43 1.99 -14.28 9.31
N THR A 44 1.78 -13.11 9.93
CA THR A 44 2.81 -12.07 10.08
C THR A 44 4.04 -12.51 10.89
N PRO A 45 3.92 -13.12 12.09
CA PRO A 45 5.09 -13.48 12.89
C PRO A 45 5.81 -14.75 12.40
N LEU A 46 5.26 -15.49 11.42
CA LEU A 46 5.85 -16.76 10.96
C LEU A 46 7.28 -16.59 10.42
N GLY A 47 7.55 -15.49 9.71
CA GLY A 47 8.90 -15.17 9.24
C GLY A 47 9.87 -14.94 10.40
N MET A 48 9.44 -14.22 11.43
CA MET A 48 10.24 -13.97 12.63
C MET A 48 10.58 -15.28 13.36
N TYR A 49 9.61 -16.19 13.53
CA TYR A 49 9.87 -17.50 14.15
C TYR A 49 10.91 -18.32 13.38
N LYS A 50 10.80 -18.36 12.04
CA LYS A 50 11.81 -19.02 11.19
C LYS A 50 13.22 -18.45 11.42
N LYS A 51 13.33 -17.12 11.52
CA LYS A 51 14.59 -16.43 11.79
C LYS A 51 15.12 -16.69 13.21
N LEU A 52 14.26 -16.70 14.22
CA LEU A 52 14.66 -17.06 15.59
C LEU A 52 15.18 -18.50 15.67
N ILE A 53 14.54 -19.46 14.99
CA ILE A 53 15.01 -20.84 14.89
C ILE A 53 16.36 -20.91 14.19
N GLU A 54 16.52 -20.19 13.07
CA GLU A 54 17.78 -20.10 12.34
C GLU A 54 18.91 -19.59 13.25
N TYR A 55 18.66 -18.51 14.00
CA TYR A 55 19.65 -17.94 14.90
C TYR A 55 19.94 -18.79 16.14
N HIS A 56 18.95 -19.50 16.66
CA HIS A 56 19.15 -20.49 17.72
C HIS A 56 20.07 -21.63 17.26
N ARG A 57 19.82 -22.19 16.07
CA ARG A 57 20.67 -23.23 15.47
C ARG A 57 22.10 -22.74 15.20
N GLN A 58 22.28 -21.44 14.98
CA GLN A 58 23.59 -20.79 14.87
C GLN A 58 24.26 -20.50 16.23
N GLY A 59 23.62 -20.81 17.35
CA GLY A 59 24.14 -20.55 18.70
C GLY A 59 24.12 -19.08 19.12
N LYS A 60 23.35 -18.21 18.44
CA LYS A 60 23.28 -16.77 18.75
C LYS A 60 22.30 -16.41 19.87
N VAL A 61 21.41 -17.34 20.22
CA VAL A 61 20.40 -17.17 21.28
C VAL A 61 20.02 -18.53 21.86
N SER A 62 19.73 -18.57 23.16
CA SER A 62 19.14 -19.70 23.86
C SER A 62 17.82 -19.26 24.50
N PHE A 63 16.85 -20.17 24.50
CA PHE A 63 15.52 -20.00 25.10
C PHE A 63 15.38 -20.78 26.41
N GLN A 64 16.45 -21.40 26.93
CA GLN A 64 16.43 -22.18 28.16
C GLN A 64 15.87 -21.40 29.37
N TYR A 65 16.20 -20.10 29.45
CA TYR A 65 15.74 -19.19 30.51
C TYR A 65 14.74 -18.14 29.99
N VAL A 66 13.94 -18.51 28.99
CA VAL A 66 12.83 -17.70 28.47
C VAL A 66 11.51 -18.30 28.93
N LYS A 67 10.58 -17.46 29.39
CA LYS A 67 9.17 -17.79 29.62
C LYS A 67 8.31 -17.13 28.57
N THR A 68 7.40 -17.87 27.94
CA THR A 68 6.55 -17.34 26.87
C THR A 68 5.09 -17.30 27.27
N PHE A 69 4.41 -16.21 26.92
CA PHE A 69 2.98 -16.04 27.10
C PHE A 69 2.33 -15.70 25.75
N ASN A 70 1.50 -16.59 25.23
CA ASN A 70 0.73 -16.31 24.02
C ASN A 70 -0.42 -15.32 24.29
N MET A 71 -0.83 -14.61 23.25
CA MET A 71 -1.87 -13.59 23.32
C MET A 71 -3.27 -14.18 23.49
N ASP A 72 -3.53 -15.32 22.87
CA ASP A 72 -4.88 -15.83 22.71
C ASP A 72 -4.90 -17.34 22.44
N GLU A 73 -6.07 -17.94 22.56
CA GLU A 73 -6.41 -19.29 22.09
C GLU A 73 -7.92 -19.35 21.78
N TYR A 74 -8.31 -20.16 20.81
CA TYR A 74 -9.71 -20.39 20.47
C TYR A 74 -10.44 -21.20 21.54
N VAL A 75 -11.69 -20.83 21.84
CA VAL A 75 -12.54 -21.59 22.76
C VAL A 75 -13.18 -22.79 22.03
N GLY A 76 -13.14 -23.96 22.67
CA GLY A 76 -13.83 -25.16 22.19
C GLY A 76 -13.18 -25.90 21.03
N ILE A 77 -11.96 -25.52 20.64
CA ILE A 77 -11.17 -26.29 19.65
C ILE A 77 -10.27 -27.29 20.37
N PRO A 78 -10.17 -28.56 19.93
CA PRO A 78 -9.22 -29.50 20.53
C PRO A 78 -7.79 -28.97 20.51
N ARG A 79 -7.04 -29.20 21.59
CA ARG A 79 -5.67 -28.68 21.75
C ARG A 79 -4.69 -29.20 20.70
N ASP A 80 -4.93 -30.40 20.21
CA ASP A 80 -4.16 -31.08 19.16
C ASP A 80 -4.70 -30.79 17.74
N HIS A 81 -5.79 -30.01 17.61
CA HIS A 81 -6.29 -29.59 16.32
C HIS A 81 -5.22 -28.76 15.60
N PRO A 82 -4.96 -28.99 14.29
CA PRO A 82 -3.86 -28.35 13.56
C PRO A 82 -3.91 -26.81 13.60
N GLU A 83 -5.11 -26.24 13.63
CA GLU A 83 -5.35 -24.79 13.67
C GLU A 83 -5.51 -24.21 15.09
N SER A 84 -5.35 -25.02 16.15
CA SER A 84 -5.23 -24.49 17.51
C SER A 84 -3.93 -23.70 17.66
N TYR A 85 -3.92 -22.68 18.51
CA TYR A 85 -2.70 -21.89 18.72
C TYR A 85 -1.65 -22.67 19.52
N HIS A 86 -2.05 -23.63 20.36
CA HIS A 86 -1.16 -24.67 20.91
C HIS A 86 -0.41 -25.42 19.79
N SER A 87 -1.13 -25.94 18.79
CA SER A 87 -0.51 -26.67 17.68
C SER A 87 0.33 -25.75 16.79
N TYR A 88 -0.15 -24.55 16.47
CA TYR A 88 0.60 -23.56 15.70
C TYR A 88 1.96 -23.27 16.34
N MET A 89 1.98 -22.93 17.64
CA MET A 89 3.20 -22.54 18.33
C MET A 89 4.17 -23.70 18.47
N PHE A 90 3.65 -24.90 18.78
CA PHE A 90 4.47 -26.10 18.86
C PHE A 90 5.15 -26.42 17.52
N HIS A 91 4.38 -26.40 16.42
CA HIS A 91 4.88 -26.79 15.10
C HIS A 91 5.80 -25.75 14.45
N ASN A 92 5.52 -24.46 14.66
CA ASN A 92 6.24 -23.37 14.00
C ASN A 92 7.38 -22.79 14.83
N PHE A 93 7.42 -23.04 16.15
CA PHE A 93 8.45 -22.46 17.01
C PHE A 93 8.98 -23.43 18.07
N PHE A 94 8.18 -23.82 19.07
CA PHE A 94 8.70 -24.42 20.30
C PHE A 94 9.44 -25.73 20.12
N LYS A 95 9.03 -26.61 19.19
CA LYS A 95 9.73 -27.89 18.95
C LYS A 95 11.11 -27.75 18.32
N HIS A 96 11.50 -26.54 17.88
CA HIS A 96 12.74 -26.27 17.15
C HIS A 96 13.78 -25.50 17.97
N ILE A 97 13.48 -25.20 19.24
CA ILE A 97 14.32 -24.44 20.16
C ILE A 97 14.46 -25.16 21.51
N ASP A 98 15.39 -24.70 22.33
CA ASP A 98 15.75 -25.28 23.64
C ASP A 98 14.91 -24.72 24.82
N ILE A 99 13.67 -24.29 24.57
CA ILE A 99 12.77 -23.82 25.63
C ILE A 99 12.27 -24.99 26.48
N ASP A 100 12.27 -24.82 27.81
CA ASP A 100 11.67 -25.80 28.72
C ASP A 100 10.13 -25.73 28.59
N PRO A 101 9.43 -26.85 28.31
CA PRO A 101 7.98 -26.87 28.18
C PRO A 101 7.22 -26.27 29.37
N LYS A 102 7.77 -26.32 30.60
CA LYS A 102 7.14 -25.71 31.78
C LYS A 102 7.09 -24.17 31.75
N ASN A 103 7.92 -23.57 30.90
CA ASN A 103 8.01 -22.12 30.69
C ASN A 103 7.14 -21.65 29.51
N ILE A 104 6.37 -22.56 28.90
CA ILE A 104 5.42 -22.25 27.82
C ILE A 104 4.04 -22.05 28.44
N HIS A 105 3.47 -20.87 28.25
CA HIS A 105 2.13 -20.52 28.71
C HIS A 105 1.26 -20.11 27.52
N ILE A 106 0.17 -20.83 27.31
CA ILE A 106 -0.89 -20.56 26.33
C ILE A 106 -2.21 -20.81 27.05
N LEU A 107 -3.20 -19.94 26.83
CA LEU A 107 -4.55 -20.08 27.39
C LEU A 107 -5.17 -21.44 27.04
N ASP A 108 -5.90 -22.03 27.99
CA ASP A 108 -6.68 -23.25 27.74
C ASP A 108 -8.12 -22.91 27.32
N GLY A 109 -8.35 -22.87 26.00
CA GLY A 109 -9.68 -22.64 25.43
C GLY A 109 -10.72 -23.74 25.70
N ASN A 110 -10.34 -24.87 26.32
CA ASN A 110 -11.25 -25.94 26.72
C ASN A 110 -11.38 -26.08 28.25
N ALA A 111 -10.89 -25.10 29.01
CA ALA A 111 -11.07 -25.08 30.46
C ALA A 111 -12.55 -25.12 30.83
N ALA A 112 -12.87 -25.84 31.91
CA ALA A 112 -14.25 -25.95 32.40
C ALA A 112 -14.79 -24.59 32.88
N ASP A 113 -13.92 -23.76 33.46
CA ASP A 113 -14.20 -22.37 33.82
C ASP A 113 -13.22 -21.45 33.09
N LEU A 114 -13.73 -20.80 32.04
CA LEU A 114 -12.96 -19.92 31.17
C LEU A 114 -12.53 -18.62 31.87
N GLU A 115 -13.32 -18.11 32.82
CA GLU A 115 -12.96 -16.91 33.58
C GLU A 115 -11.85 -17.22 34.58
N GLN A 116 -11.94 -18.37 35.25
CA GLN A 116 -10.87 -18.83 36.13
C GLN A 116 -9.55 -19.00 35.37
N GLU A 117 -9.56 -19.65 34.19
CA GLU A 117 -8.37 -19.79 33.35
C GLU A 117 -7.76 -18.42 32.99
N CYS A 118 -8.59 -17.44 32.64
CA CYS A 118 -8.11 -16.07 32.36
C CYS A 118 -7.46 -15.42 33.60
N ASN A 119 -8.06 -15.57 34.77
CA ASN A 119 -7.53 -15.02 36.03
C ASN A 119 -6.21 -15.70 36.44
N GLU A 120 -6.11 -17.02 36.26
CA GLU A 120 -4.88 -17.77 36.51
C GLU A 120 -3.77 -17.38 35.52
N TYR A 121 -4.12 -17.09 34.27
CA TYR A 121 -3.16 -16.62 33.27
C TYR A 121 -2.54 -15.27 33.67
N GLU A 122 -3.35 -14.32 34.12
CA GLU A 122 -2.88 -13.04 34.66
C GLU A 122 -1.99 -13.21 35.90
N LYS A 123 -2.35 -14.15 36.78
CA LYS A 123 -1.54 -14.49 37.95
C LYS A 123 -0.17 -15.05 37.54
N LYS A 124 -0.11 -15.96 36.57
CA LYS A 124 1.14 -16.53 36.03
C LYS A 124 2.04 -15.44 35.42
N ILE A 125 1.47 -14.46 34.70
CA ILE A 125 2.24 -13.31 34.18
C ILE A 125 2.83 -12.49 35.34
N LYS A 126 2.04 -12.21 36.37
CA LYS A 126 2.49 -11.45 37.55
C LYS A 126 3.57 -12.19 38.34
N GLU A 127 3.40 -13.49 38.55
CA GLU A 127 4.39 -14.36 39.22
C GLU A 127 5.69 -14.47 38.43
N ALA A 128 5.65 -14.34 37.10
CA ALA A 128 6.83 -14.26 36.26
C ALA A 128 7.55 -12.90 36.31
N GLY A 129 6.99 -11.89 37.00
CA GLY A 129 7.57 -10.55 37.14
C GLY A 129 7.12 -9.55 36.07
N GLY A 130 6.06 -9.87 35.31
CA GLY A 130 5.59 -9.09 34.18
C GLY A 130 6.31 -9.43 32.87
N VAL A 131 5.79 -8.92 31.75
CA VAL A 131 6.34 -9.19 30.41
C VAL A 131 7.45 -8.19 30.08
N GLU A 132 8.63 -8.68 29.67
CA GLU A 132 9.75 -7.82 29.27
C GLU A 132 9.53 -7.25 27.87
N LEU A 133 9.20 -8.13 26.92
CA LEU A 133 8.89 -7.76 25.54
C LEU A 133 7.62 -8.48 25.11
N PHE A 134 6.61 -7.72 24.71
CA PHE A 134 5.38 -8.26 24.15
C PHE A 134 5.35 -8.06 22.65
N VAL A 135 5.47 -9.16 21.89
CA VAL A 135 5.35 -9.14 20.43
C VAL A 135 3.91 -9.34 20.02
N GLY A 136 3.42 -8.53 19.08
CA GLY A 136 2.06 -8.58 18.59
C GLY A 136 1.97 -8.35 17.08
N GLY A 137 0.78 -8.59 16.53
CA GLY A 137 0.38 -8.13 15.20
C GLY A 137 -0.77 -7.13 15.30
N ILE A 138 -1.22 -6.65 14.14
CA ILE A 138 -2.42 -5.81 14.01
C ILE A 138 -3.44 -6.49 13.10
N GLY A 139 -4.71 -6.56 13.51
CA GLY A 139 -5.82 -6.98 12.65
C GLY A 139 -6.14 -5.95 11.55
N PRO A 140 -6.83 -6.32 10.45
CA PRO A 140 -7.29 -5.34 9.44
C PRO A 140 -8.22 -4.24 10.00
N ASP A 141 -8.89 -4.53 11.10
CA ASP A 141 -9.76 -3.68 11.92
C ASP A 141 -9.02 -2.98 13.08
N GLY A 142 -7.70 -3.14 13.16
CA GLY A 142 -6.86 -2.53 14.20
C GLY A 142 -6.86 -3.23 15.55
N HIS A 143 -7.32 -4.48 15.66
CA HIS A 143 -7.24 -5.21 16.93
C HIS A 143 -5.80 -5.60 17.31
N ILE A 144 -5.53 -5.60 18.61
CA ILE A 144 -4.40 -6.31 19.24
C ILE A 144 -4.93 -7.56 19.95
N ALA A 145 -4.32 -8.73 19.74
CA ALA A 145 -4.89 -10.02 20.15
C ALA A 145 -6.31 -10.17 19.57
N PHE A 146 -7.26 -10.76 20.30
CA PHE A 146 -8.68 -10.67 19.96
C PHE A 146 -9.40 -9.53 20.72
N ASN A 147 -8.73 -8.40 20.95
CA ASN A 147 -9.39 -7.18 21.43
C ASN A 147 -10.08 -6.46 20.28
N GLU A 148 -11.19 -7.06 19.82
CA GLU A 148 -12.07 -6.60 18.76
C GLU A 148 -12.54 -5.14 18.97
N PRO A 149 -12.94 -4.42 17.91
CA PRO A 149 -13.48 -3.06 18.00
C PRO A 149 -14.56 -2.90 19.08
N GLY A 150 -14.43 -1.88 19.91
CA GLY A 150 -15.28 -1.62 21.08
C GLY A 150 -14.77 -2.24 22.40
N SER A 151 -13.65 -2.97 22.37
CA SER A 151 -13.02 -3.52 23.58
C SER A 151 -12.44 -2.42 24.48
N SER A 152 -12.63 -2.54 25.80
CA SER A 152 -12.02 -1.61 26.76
C SER A 152 -10.50 -1.56 26.62
N LEU A 153 -9.94 -0.34 26.57
CA LEU A 153 -8.49 -0.11 26.43
C LEU A 153 -7.70 -0.45 27.71
N VAL A 154 -8.38 -0.68 28.83
CA VAL A 154 -7.79 -1.12 30.10
C VAL A 154 -8.25 -2.54 30.47
N SER A 155 -8.72 -3.30 29.49
CA SER A 155 -9.20 -4.67 29.70
C SER A 155 -8.09 -5.61 30.17
N ARG A 156 -8.49 -6.66 30.90
CA ARG A 156 -7.67 -7.82 31.26
C ARG A 156 -7.99 -9.03 30.37
N THR A 157 -7.24 -10.11 30.60
CA THR A 157 -7.47 -11.40 29.96
C THR A 157 -8.90 -11.87 30.20
N ARG A 158 -9.60 -12.25 29.13
CA ARG A 158 -11.04 -12.60 29.17
C ARG A 158 -11.48 -13.38 27.94
N VAL A 159 -12.68 -13.93 28.01
CA VAL A 159 -13.40 -14.44 26.84
C VAL A 159 -13.85 -13.28 25.94
N LYS A 160 -13.64 -13.42 24.63
CA LYS A 160 -14.16 -12.49 23.62
C LYS A 160 -14.83 -13.25 22.49
N THR A 161 -16.02 -12.79 22.12
CA THR A 161 -16.69 -13.20 20.88
C THR A 161 -15.99 -12.56 19.69
N LEU A 162 -15.64 -13.37 18.70
CA LEU A 162 -14.95 -12.91 17.50
C LEU A 162 -15.88 -12.09 16.61
N ALA A 163 -15.35 -11.03 16.03
CA ALA A 163 -16.09 -10.23 15.06
C ALA A 163 -16.27 -11.00 13.75
N ARG A 164 -17.31 -10.65 12.98
CA ARG A 164 -17.57 -11.30 11.68
C ARG A 164 -16.39 -11.15 10.71
N GLU A 165 -15.68 -10.02 10.76
CA GLU A 165 -14.49 -9.79 9.93
C GLU A 165 -13.34 -10.74 10.30
N THR A 166 -13.11 -10.96 11.60
CA THR A 166 -12.14 -11.95 12.11
C THR A 166 -12.51 -13.37 11.70
N ILE A 167 -13.78 -13.74 11.79
CA ILE A 167 -14.27 -15.05 11.32
C ILE A 167 -14.01 -15.22 9.82
N LEU A 168 -14.34 -14.22 9.00
CA LEU A 168 -14.09 -14.24 7.56
C LEU A 168 -12.59 -14.34 7.22
N ALA A 169 -11.73 -13.61 7.95
CA ALA A 169 -10.30 -13.62 7.73
C ALA A 169 -9.65 -14.96 8.10
N ASN A 170 -10.16 -15.62 9.15
CA ASN A 170 -9.60 -16.87 9.67
C ASN A 170 -10.24 -18.12 9.03
N ALA A 171 -11.37 -17.99 8.34
CA ALA A 171 -12.01 -19.08 7.59
C ALA A 171 -11.05 -19.82 6.65
N ARG A 172 -10.06 -19.13 6.08
CA ARG A 172 -9.02 -19.72 5.22
C ARG A 172 -8.23 -20.86 5.87
N PHE A 173 -8.19 -20.91 7.21
CA PHE A 173 -7.54 -21.95 8.00
C PHE A 173 -8.49 -23.12 8.29
N PHE A 174 -9.80 -22.92 8.17
CA PHE A 174 -10.85 -23.89 8.46
C PHE A 174 -11.59 -24.32 7.18
N ASP A 175 -10.84 -24.73 6.15
CA ASP A 175 -11.37 -25.16 4.83
C ASP A 175 -12.22 -24.10 4.08
N ASN A 176 -12.09 -22.82 4.43
CA ASN A 176 -12.97 -21.73 3.99
C ASN A 176 -14.45 -21.88 4.43
N ASP A 177 -14.70 -22.67 5.49
CA ASP A 177 -16.02 -22.85 6.07
C ASP A 177 -16.17 -21.98 7.35
N LEU A 178 -17.07 -21.01 7.29
CA LEU A 178 -17.33 -20.08 8.40
C LEU A 178 -17.91 -20.77 9.63
N LEU A 179 -18.60 -21.90 9.46
CA LEU A 179 -19.22 -22.62 10.58
C LEU A 179 -18.22 -23.42 11.40
N LYS A 180 -17.03 -23.70 10.83
CA LYS A 180 -15.94 -24.39 11.52
C LYS A 180 -15.06 -23.45 12.33
N VAL A 181 -15.14 -22.14 12.09
CA VAL A 181 -14.36 -21.15 12.83
C VAL A 181 -14.96 -21.00 14.24
N PRO A 182 -14.16 -21.14 15.31
CA PRO A 182 -14.64 -20.91 16.67
C PRO A 182 -15.24 -19.51 16.82
N THR A 183 -16.36 -19.41 17.54
CA THR A 183 -17.08 -18.14 17.71
C THR A 183 -16.51 -17.27 18.83
N GLN A 184 -15.72 -17.88 19.72
CA GLN A 184 -15.12 -17.24 20.88
C GLN A 184 -13.63 -17.59 20.98
N ALA A 185 -12.88 -16.71 21.64
CA ALA A 185 -11.48 -16.93 21.99
C ALA A 185 -11.22 -16.41 23.40
N LEU A 186 -10.27 -17.03 24.09
CA LEU A 186 -9.60 -16.42 25.24
C LEU A 186 -8.52 -15.49 24.70
N THR A 187 -8.41 -14.30 25.27
CA THR A 187 -7.44 -13.29 24.82
C THR A 187 -6.94 -12.49 25.98
N VAL A 188 -5.65 -12.14 25.98
CA VAL A 188 -5.09 -11.10 26.84
C VAL A 188 -5.81 -9.78 26.57
N GLY A 189 -5.94 -8.95 27.60
CA GLY A 189 -6.56 -7.64 27.46
C GLY A 189 -5.60 -6.59 26.92
N VAL A 190 -6.14 -5.46 26.48
CA VAL A 190 -5.32 -4.31 26.05
C VAL A 190 -4.45 -3.82 27.22
N GLY A 191 -5.01 -3.77 28.43
CA GLY A 191 -4.26 -3.43 29.65
C GLY A 191 -3.15 -4.44 29.97
N THR A 192 -3.40 -5.73 29.73
CA THR A 192 -2.40 -6.80 29.92
C THR A 192 -1.18 -6.59 29.02
N VAL A 193 -1.38 -6.19 27.76
CA VAL A 193 -0.28 -5.90 26.83
C VAL A 193 0.39 -4.56 27.17
N MET A 194 -0.38 -3.56 27.60
CA MET A 194 0.12 -2.25 28.05
C MET A 194 0.99 -2.31 29.31
N ASP A 195 0.84 -3.37 30.12
CA ASP A 195 1.67 -3.60 31.32
C ASP A 195 3.06 -4.17 30.98
N ALA A 196 3.32 -4.55 29.73
CA ALA A 196 4.63 -5.00 29.31
C ALA A 196 5.65 -3.84 29.40
N ARG A 197 6.93 -4.15 29.65
CA ARG A 197 7.99 -3.13 29.66
C ARG A 197 8.23 -2.56 28.27
N GLU A 198 8.03 -3.40 27.24
CA GLU A 198 8.19 -3.05 25.84
C GLU A 198 7.17 -3.80 24.98
N VAL A 199 6.63 -3.11 23.97
CA VAL A 199 5.69 -3.69 23.00
C VAL A 199 6.27 -3.57 21.59
N MET A 200 6.22 -4.64 20.82
CA MET A 200 6.69 -4.70 19.43
C MET A 200 5.58 -5.22 18.51
N ILE A 201 5.06 -4.37 17.63
CA ILE A 201 3.97 -4.70 16.72
C ILE A 201 4.52 -4.90 15.30
N LEU A 202 4.30 -6.08 14.74
CA LEU A 202 4.70 -6.46 13.38
C LEU A 202 3.55 -6.21 12.40
N ILE A 203 3.81 -5.51 11.30
CA ILE A 203 2.78 -5.07 10.34
C ILE A 203 3.29 -5.24 8.91
N THR A 204 2.76 -6.22 8.18
CA THR A 204 3.19 -6.51 6.80
C THR A 204 2.02 -6.54 5.83
N GLY A 205 2.18 -5.86 4.69
CA GLY A 205 1.29 -5.90 3.54
C GLY A 205 0.20 -4.83 3.52
N ALA A 206 -0.24 -4.48 2.31
CA ALA A 206 -1.17 -3.38 2.04
C ALA A 206 -2.53 -3.51 2.75
N HIS A 207 -2.98 -4.74 2.98
CA HIS A 207 -4.22 -5.04 3.69
C HIS A 207 -4.22 -4.60 5.17
N LYS A 208 -3.08 -4.16 5.72
CA LYS A 208 -2.95 -3.59 7.06
C LYS A 208 -2.71 -2.08 7.09
N ALA A 209 -2.57 -1.43 5.92
CA ALA A 209 -2.19 -0.03 5.84
C ALA A 209 -3.22 0.90 6.51
N HIS A 210 -4.51 0.63 6.31
CA HIS A 210 -5.58 1.40 6.95
C HIS A 210 -5.54 1.27 8.47
N ALA A 211 -5.36 0.06 8.99
CA ALA A 211 -5.25 -0.20 10.42
C ALA A 211 -4.04 0.52 11.04
N LEU A 212 -2.88 0.52 10.35
CA LEU A 212 -1.70 1.27 10.79
C LEU A 212 -1.99 2.78 10.84
N HIS A 213 -2.58 3.34 9.79
CA HIS A 213 -2.98 4.76 9.77
C HIS A 213 -3.87 5.12 10.96
N LYS A 214 -4.91 4.32 11.23
CA LYS A 214 -5.80 4.49 12.38
C LYS A 214 -5.08 4.37 13.72
N ALA A 215 -4.10 3.47 13.82
CA ALA A 215 -3.36 3.24 15.04
C ALA A 215 -2.39 4.37 15.41
N ILE A 216 -1.78 5.06 14.43
CA ILE A 216 -0.68 6.00 14.70
C ILE A 216 -0.89 7.45 14.24
N GLU A 217 -1.81 7.73 13.31
CA GLU A 217 -2.10 9.09 12.85
C GLU A 217 -3.42 9.66 13.36
N GLU A 218 -4.37 8.79 13.72
CA GLU A 218 -5.60 9.19 14.43
C GLU A 218 -5.41 9.12 15.96
N GLY A 219 -6.44 9.51 16.71
CA GLY A 219 -6.40 9.51 18.16
C GLY A 219 -6.66 8.14 18.79
N VAL A 220 -6.36 8.02 20.07
CA VAL A 220 -6.63 6.82 20.88
C VAL A 220 -8.13 6.51 20.87
N ASN A 221 -8.49 5.31 20.42
CA ASN A 221 -9.87 4.89 20.21
C ASN A 221 -10.04 3.37 20.40
N HIS A 222 -11.05 2.96 21.16
CA HIS A 222 -11.38 1.55 21.39
C HIS A 222 -11.87 0.78 20.15
N MET A 223 -12.19 1.48 19.05
CA MET A 223 -12.49 0.85 17.76
C MET A 223 -11.23 0.37 17.03
N TRP A 224 -10.06 0.89 17.38
CA TRP A 224 -8.76 0.54 16.81
C TRP A 224 -7.80 0.30 17.96
N THR A 225 -7.89 -0.85 18.64
CA THR A 225 -7.29 -1.04 19.96
C THR A 225 -5.76 -0.92 19.99
N VAL A 226 -5.07 -1.15 18.87
CA VAL A 226 -3.62 -0.85 18.75
C VAL A 226 -3.29 0.64 18.98
N SER A 227 -4.24 1.56 18.78
CA SER A 227 -4.06 2.98 19.11
C SER A 227 -3.78 3.23 20.60
N ALA A 228 -4.10 2.29 21.49
CA ALA A 228 -3.75 2.38 22.92
C ALA A 228 -2.25 2.56 23.15
N PHE A 229 -1.41 1.98 22.28
CA PHE A 229 0.04 2.07 22.41
C PHE A 229 0.62 3.46 22.14
N GLN A 230 -0.18 4.43 21.69
CA GLN A 230 0.21 5.82 21.73
C GLN A 230 0.51 6.31 23.15
N GLN A 231 -0.11 5.69 24.17
CA GLN A 231 0.09 5.99 25.58
C GLN A 231 1.11 5.06 26.26
N HIS A 232 1.67 4.10 25.53
CA HIS A 232 2.66 3.18 26.08
C HIS A 232 4.07 3.81 26.06
N PRO A 233 4.85 3.71 27.14
CA PRO A 233 6.14 4.39 27.23
C PRO A 233 7.16 3.90 26.19
N ARG A 234 7.06 2.62 25.77
CA ARG A 234 8.05 2.00 24.87
C ARG A 234 7.40 1.03 23.87
N THR A 235 6.94 1.58 22.75
CA THR A 235 6.37 0.77 21.66
C THR A 235 7.14 0.95 20.36
N PHE A 236 7.42 -0.18 19.72
CA PHE A 236 7.98 -0.29 18.37
C PHE A 236 6.92 -0.82 17.41
N PHE A 237 6.75 -0.14 16.30
CA PHE A 237 6.01 -0.62 15.13
C PHE A 237 7.02 -0.97 14.06
N ILE A 238 7.01 -2.19 13.56
CA ILE A 238 7.94 -2.66 12.51
C ILE A 238 7.09 -3.05 11.33
N CYS A 239 7.27 -2.37 10.20
CA CYS A 239 6.44 -2.56 9.04
C CYS A 239 7.21 -2.59 7.73
N ASP A 240 6.60 -3.19 6.71
CA ASP A 240 7.07 -3.11 5.34
C ASP A 240 6.54 -1.84 4.65
N GLU A 241 7.04 -1.51 3.45
CA GLU A 241 6.57 -0.35 2.68
C GLU A 241 5.07 -0.42 2.40
N ASP A 242 4.57 -1.60 2.05
CA ASP A 242 3.15 -1.82 1.71
C ASP A 242 2.20 -1.49 2.87
N ALA A 243 2.60 -1.73 4.11
CA ALA A 243 1.83 -1.33 5.28
C ALA A 243 1.77 0.20 5.48
N THR A 244 2.61 0.99 4.80
CA THR A 244 2.65 2.45 4.97
C THR A 244 1.80 3.24 3.96
N LEU A 245 1.10 2.55 3.05
CA LEU A 245 0.41 3.18 1.91
C LEU A 245 -0.64 4.24 2.30
N GLU A 246 -1.26 4.13 3.46
CA GLU A 246 -2.26 5.07 3.98
C GLU A 246 -1.67 6.14 4.92
N LEU A 247 -0.36 6.10 5.19
CA LEU A 247 0.30 7.10 6.04
C LEU A 247 0.61 8.37 5.27
N LYS A 248 0.64 9.51 5.97
CA LYS A 248 1.10 10.77 5.38
C LYS A 248 2.57 10.66 5.01
N VAL A 249 2.93 11.22 3.86
CA VAL A 249 4.32 11.30 3.38
C VAL A 249 5.25 11.93 4.43
N LYS A 250 4.76 12.91 5.20
CA LYS A 250 5.54 13.55 6.28
C LYS A 250 5.89 12.55 7.38
N THR A 251 4.96 11.68 7.77
CA THR A 251 5.13 10.63 8.78
C THR A 251 6.19 9.63 8.32
N VAL A 252 6.03 9.10 7.10
CA VAL A 252 6.99 8.15 6.51
C VAL A 252 8.39 8.77 6.39
N LYS A 253 8.50 10.00 5.88
CA LYS A 253 9.79 10.69 5.75
C LYS A 253 10.48 10.91 7.09
N TYR A 254 9.72 11.31 8.12
CA TYR A 254 10.25 11.50 9.46
C TYR A 254 10.83 10.21 10.03
N PHE A 255 10.07 9.11 9.96
CA PHE A 255 10.53 7.83 10.51
C PHE A 255 11.66 7.20 9.69
N LYS A 256 11.64 7.33 8.36
CA LYS A 256 12.79 6.92 7.52
C LYS A 256 14.06 7.71 7.84
N SER A 257 13.98 9.00 8.12
CA SER A 257 15.17 9.81 8.42
C SER A 257 15.80 9.46 9.77
N ILE A 258 14.99 9.08 10.76
CA ILE A 258 15.49 8.64 12.07
C ILE A 258 15.78 7.13 12.15
N CYS A 259 15.26 6.31 11.22
CA CYS A 259 15.57 4.88 11.13
C CYS A 259 17.08 4.60 11.02
N LEU A 260 17.81 5.48 10.32
CA LEU A 260 19.28 5.44 10.27
C LEU A 260 19.89 5.46 11.67
N LEU A 261 19.34 6.22 12.62
CA LEU A 261 19.82 6.26 14.00
C LEU A 261 19.48 4.97 14.77
N PHE A 262 18.32 4.38 14.52
CA PHE A 262 17.89 3.15 15.20
C PHE A 262 18.70 1.91 14.76
N LEU A 263 19.16 1.88 13.51
CA LEU A 263 20.06 0.82 13.03
C LEU A 263 21.44 0.89 13.69
N PHE A 264 21.91 2.08 14.10
CA PHE A 264 23.17 2.25 14.84
C PHE A 264 23.05 1.89 16.33
N GLU A 265 21.89 2.10 16.96
CA GLU A 265 21.67 1.81 18.39
C GLU A 265 21.64 0.30 18.71
N MET A 266 21.61 -0.57 17.70
CA MET A 266 21.41 -2.01 17.87
C MET A 266 22.69 -2.87 17.97
N ASP A 267 23.91 -2.33 17.84
CA ASP A 267 25.17 -3.13 17.83
C ASP A 267 25.08 -4.39 16.93
N VAL A 268 24.34 -4.29 15.82
CA VAL A 268 24.21 -5.37 14.84
C VAL A 268 25.25 -5.11 13.75
N PRO A 269 26.32 -5.92 13.62
CA PRO A 269 27.27 -5.75 12.54
C PRO A 269 26.57 -6.12 11.21
N PHE A 270 26.30 -5.10 10.40
CA PHE A 270 26.41 -5.03 8.93
C PHE A 270 25.22 -4.37 8.21
N VAL A 271 25.35 -3.06 7.91
CA VAL A 271 25.19 -2.47 6.55
C VAL A 271 26.17 -1.28 6.44
N ALA A 272 27.46 -1.51 6.72
CA ALA A 272 28.52 -0.53 6.49
C ALA A 272 29.35 -0.94 5.26
N GLY A 273 28.69 -1.09 4.11
CA GLY A 273 29.36 -1.53 2.88
C GLY A 273 28.86 -0.89 1.58
N LYS A 274 27.82 -0.05 1.64
CA LYS A 274 27.20 0.48 0.41
C LYS A 274 26.51 1.82 0.61
N LEU A 275 27.17 2.79 1.24
CA LEU A 275 26.74 4.20 1.22
C LEU A 275 27.82 5.21 1.69
N ILE A 276 29.10 4.82 1.68
CA ILE A 276 30.21 5.78 1.78
C ILE A 276 30.44 6.33 0.38
N GLY A 277 29.65 7.34 0.01
CA GLY A 277 29.77 7.99 -1.30
C GLY A 277 28.91 9.26 -1.48
N VAL A 278 28.13 9.67 -0.48
CA VAL A 278 27.22 10.83 -0.62
C VAL A 278 27.46 11.92 0.45
N PHE A 279 28.44 11.74 1.34
CA PHE A 279 28.81 12.75 2.36
C PHE A 279 30.23 13.29 2.15
N SER A 280 30.51 13.86 0.97
CA SER A 280 31.75 14.64 0.74
C SER A 280 31.53 15.91 -0.09
N ALA A 281 30.30 16.42 -0.20
CA ALA A 281 30.04 17.68 -0.90
C ALA A 281 28.86 18.41 -0.24
N CYS A 282 29.07 18.88 1.00
CA CYS A 282 28.25 19.91 1.66
C CYS A 282 28.93 20.36 2.96
N GLN A 283 30.19 20.77 2.86
CA GLN A 283 30.87 21.60 3.85
C GLN A 283 31.45 22.74 3.04
N ASP A 284 30.68 23.83 2.95
CA ASP A 284 31.13 25.21 2.70
C ASP A 284 29.90 26.07 2.35
N ASN A 285 29.12 26.42 3.38
CA ASN A 285 28.46 27.73 3.45
C ASN A 285 27.84 27.91 4.84
N THR A 286 28.68 28.22 5.82
CA THR A 286 28.23 28.85 7.06
C THR A 286 28.13 30.34 6.81
N ASP A 287 26.94 30.84 6.50
CA ASP A 287 26.66 32.26 6.61
C ASP A 287 25.64 32.50 7.71
N SER A 288 26.06 33.26 8.71
CA SER A 288 25.34 33.48 9.95
C SER A 288 24.18 34.43 9.71
N THR A 289 22.94 33.93 9.81
CA THR A 289 21.77 34.80 10.00
C THR A 289 21.05 34.39 11.28
N ARG A 290 21.23 35.24 12.30
CA ARG A 290 20.46 35.24 13.54
C ARG A 290 18.97 35.13 13.23
N LEU A 291 18.31 34.09 13.75
CA LEU A 291 16.86 34.01 13.89
C LEU A 291 16.40 35.10 14.87
N THR A 292 16.08 36.28 14.34
CA THR A 292 15.29 37.28 15.05
C THR A 292 13.82 36.85 15.03
N MET A 293 13.33 36.38 16.18
CA MET A 293 11.90 36.17 16.41
C MET A 293 11.15 37.47 16.18
N THR A 294 10.16 37.46 15.28
CA THR A 294 9.26 38.58 15.05
C THR A 294 8.35 38.77 16.27
N ARG A 295 8.54 39.92 16.91
CA ARG A 295 7.90 40.33 18.15
C ARG A 295 6.47 40.82 17.87
N HIS A 296 5.46 39.94 17.81
CA HIS A 296 4.05 40.35 17.80
C HIS A 296 3.22 39.57 18.83
N ALA A 297 3.32 40.02 20.07
CA ALA A 297 2.26 39.88 21.07
C ALA A 297 2.16 41.23 21.80
N LYS A 298 1.15 42.02 21.42
CA LYS A 298 0.48 43.11 22.16
C LYS A 298 -0.32 43.90 21.13
N ASN A 299 -1.64 43.86 21.26
CA ASN A 299 -2.68 44.44 20.38
C ASN A 299 -3.23 43.47 19.33
N ALA A 300 -3.84 42.40 19.81
CA ALA A 300 -4.87 41.69 19.07
C ALA A 300 -6.16 42.52 19.07
N THR A 301 -6.42 43.25 17.99
CA THR A 301 -7.75 43.79 17.66
C THR A 301 -7.96 43.73 16.15
N ALA A 302 -8.72 42.72 15.72
CA ALA A 302 -9.52 42.63 14.50
C ALA A 302 -8.88 43.00 13.13
N SER A 303 -8.22 42.02 12.48
CA SER A 303 -8.62 41.52 11.14
C SER A 303 -7.82 40.25 10.82
N GLN A 304 -8.50 39.10 10.74
CA GLN A 304 -7.90 37.83 10.31
C GLN A 304 -7.82 37.76 8.79
N VAL A 305 -7.14 38.72 8.17
CA VAL A 305 -6.91 38.67 6.72
C VAL A 305 -5.43 38.49 6.51
N TYR A 306 -5.01 37.24 6.32
CA TYR A 306 -3.71 36.94 5.72
C TYR A 306 -3.52 37.88 4.52
N THR A 307 -2.44 38.66 4.53
CA THR A 307 -2.11 39.50 3.39
C THR A 307 -1.85 38.61 2.17
N TYR A 308 -2.05 39.13 0.95
CA TYR A 308 -1.79 38.36 -0.28
C TYR A 308 -0.36 37.78 -0.30
N HIS A 309 0.62 38.52 0.23
CA HIS A 309 2.00 38.07 0.36
C HIS A 309 2.18 36.94 1.37
N GLU A 310 1.50 36.99 2.52
CA GLU A 310 1.52 35.90 3.50
C GLU A 310 0.82 34.66 2.96
N LYS A 311 -0.33 34.80 2.29
CA LYS A 311 -1.00 33.66 1.61
C LYS A 311 -0.10 33.03 0.56
N LYS A 312 0.62 33.82 -0.24
CA LYS A 312 1.51 33.32 -1.29
C LYS A 312 2.74 32.62 -0.70
N LYS A 313 3.34 33.21 0.34
CA LYS A 313 4.48 32.63 1.05
C LYS A 313 4.10 31.34 1.76
N ASP A 314 2.94 31.32 2.42
CA ASP A 314 2.45 30.17 3.14
C ASP A 314 1.99 29.08 2.16
N ALA A 315 1.30 29.41 1.07
CA ALA A 315 0.98 28.47 -0.02
C ALA A 315 2.25 27.86 -0.66
N GLN A 316 3.32 28.64 -0.81
CA GLN A 316 4.61 28.16 -1.31
C GLN A 316 5.32 27.24 -0.31
N ALA A 317 5.25 27.53 0.99
CA ALA A 317 5.87 26.74 2.06
C ALA A 317 5.07 25.47 2.44
N SER A 318 3.74 25.56 2.45
CA SER A 318 2.82 24.50 2.89
C SER A 318 2.37 23.57 1.77
N GLY A 319 2.55 23.96 0.49
CA GLY A 319 2.14 23.12 -0.64
C GLY A 319 0.65 23.18 -0.98
N TYR A 320 -0.13 24.01 -0.28
CA TYR A 320 -1.58 24.16 -0.46
C TYR A 320 -1.92 25.24 -1.52
N GLY A 321 -2.99 25.00 -2.30
CA GLY A 321 -3.44 25.91 -3.36
C GLY A 321 -2.78 25.70 -4.73
N SER A 322 -3.15 26.53 -5.72
CA SER A 322 -2.64 26.46 -7.08
C SER A 322 -1.20 27.00 -7.16
N GLN A 323 -0.22 26.10 -7.26
CA GLN A 323 1.17 26.46 -7.47
C GLN A 323 1.50 26.48 -8.97
N SER A 324 2.14 27.57 -9.42
CA SER A 324 2.70 27.66 -10.77
C SER A 324 4.22 27.60 -10.67
N MET A 325 4.82 26.57 -11.26
CA MET A 325 6.28 26.39 -11.32
C MET A 325 6.69 26.17 -12.77
N ARG A 326 7.76 26.85 -13.20
CA ARG A 326 8.36 26.63 -14.52
C ARG A 326 9.33 25.48 -14.43
N PHE A 327 9.05 24.41 -15.16
CA PHE A 327 9.94 23.26 -15.27
C PHE A 327 11.23 23.64 -16.03
N GLY A 328 12.38 23.17 -15.52
CA GLY A 328 13.70 23.40 -16.11
C GLY A 328 14.06 22.36 -17.17
N LYS A 329 15.29 22.45 -17.72
CA LYS A 329 15.82 21.50 -18.71
C LYS A 329 15.75 20.05 -18.25
N GLU A 330 15.89 19.81 -16.95
CA GLU A 330 15.85 18.47 -16.33
C GLU A 330 14.49 17.77 -16.45
N SER A 331 13.42 18.52 -16.74
CA SER A 331 12.07 17.97 -16.94
C SER A 331 11.80 17.54 -18.38
N ILE A 332 12.76 17.77 -19.28
CA ILE A 332 12.68 17.42 -20.70
C ILE A 332 13.45 16.12 -20.92
N LYS A 333 12.82 15.17 -21.60
CA LYS A 333 13.46 13.89 -21.95
C LYS A 333 14.60 14.14 -22.95
N ASP A 334 15.77 13.56 -22.73
CA ASP A 334 16.85 13.56 -23.74
C ASP A 334 16.41 12.84 -25.03
N PHE A 335 17.07 13.22 -26.14
CA PHE A 335 16.68 12.81 -27.49
C PHE A 335 16.73 11.28 -27.69
N ASP A 336 17.69 10.60 -27.07
CA ASP A 336 17.94 9.17 -27.21
C ASP A 336 17.31 8.30 -26.11
N CYS A 337 16.51 8.93 -25.23
CA CYS A 337 15.86 8.23 -24.13
C CYS A 337 14.49 7.64 -24.52
N CYS A 338 14.13 6.53 -23.89
CA CYS A 338 12.84 5.87 -24.03
C CYS A 338 11.73 6.70 -23.38
N CYS A 339 10.57 6.84 -24.05
CA CYS A 339 9.42 7.55 -23.49
C CYS A 339 8.80 6.86 -22.25
N LEU A 340 9.07 5.57 -22.02
CA LEU A 340 8.57 4.83 -20.85
C LEU A 340 9.55 4.88 -19.68
N THR A 341 10.83 4.55 -19.91
CA THR A 341 11.81 4.43 -18.83
C THR A 341 12.56 5.74 -18.55
N LEU A 342 12.48 6.72 -19.46
CA LEU A 342 13.25 7.97 -19.43
C LEU A 342 14.78 7.75 -19.39
N GLN A 343 15.23 6.53 -19.69
CA GLN A 343 16.63 6.15 -19.76
C GLN A 343 17.07 6.02 -21.22
N PRO A 344 18.37 6.17 -21.51
CA PRO A 344 18.92 5.96 -22.85
C PRO A 344 18.54 4.58 -23.40
N CYS A 345 17.99 4.54 -24.62
CA CYS A 345 17.55 3.28 -25.23
C CYS A 345 18.74 2.37 -25.53
N ARG A 346 18.59 1.06 -25.25
CA ARG A 346 19.57 0.04 -25.66
C ARG A 346 19.24 -0.52 -27.03
N LYS A 347 17.97 -0.86 -27.24
CA LYS A 347 17.42 -1.32 -28.54
C LYS A 347 16.28 -0.37 -28.92
N PRO A 348 16.59 0.79 -29.50
CA PRO A 348 15.60 1.80 -29.78
C PRO A 348 14.66 1.36 -30.91
N VAL A 349 13.36 1.56 -30.69
CA VAL A 349 12.29 1.38 -31.67
C VAL A 349 11.44 2.64 -31.69
N VAL A 350 10.92 2.99 -32.86
CA VAL A 350 10.05 4.16 -33.04
C VAL A 350 8.66 3.75 -33.52
N THR A 351 7.63 4.46 -33.05
CA THR A 351 6.28 4.33 -33.62
C THR A 351 6.13 5.17 -34.90
N PRO A 352 5.11 4.92 -35.73
CA PRO A 352 4.85 5.73 -36.92
C PRO A 352 4.68 7.23 -36.64
N GLU A 353 4.27 7.59 -35.42
CA GLU A 353 4.10 8.98 -34.98
C GLU A 353 5.40 9.63 -34.47
N GLY A 354 6.50 8.87 -34.42
CA GLY A 354 7.81 9.39 -34.06
C GLY A 354 8.19 9.29 -32.57
N TYR A 355 7.47 8.50 -31.77
CA TYR A 355 7.82 8.30 -30.35
C TYR A 355 8.84 7.17 -30.18
N LEU A 356 9.94 7.49 -29.49
CA LEU A 356 11.05 6.58 -29.23
C LEU A 356 10.83 5.73 -27.97
N TYR A 357 10.96 4.42 -28.10
CA TYR A 357 10.89 3.46 -26.99
C TYR A 357 12.07 2.51 -27.02
N ASP A 358 12.36 1.90 -25.87
CA ASP A 358 13.20 0.73 -25.81
C ASP A 358 12.35 -0.53 -26.06
N LYS A 359 12.84 -1.43 -26.92
CA LYS A 359 12.07 -2.59 -27.42
C LYS A 359 11.59 -3.51 -26.30
N GLU A 360 12.39 -3.72 -25.27
CA GLU A 360 12.03 -4.58 -24.14
C GLU A 360 10.90 -3.93 -23.32
N SER A 361 11.08 -2.64 -22.99
CA SER A 361 10.14 -1.86 -22.19
C SER A 361 8.75 -1.74 -22.83
N ILE A 362 8.67 -1.50 -24.14
CA ILE A 362 7.38 -1.35 -24.83
C ILE A 362 6.66 -2.69 -25.01
N LEU A 363 7.39 -3.79 -25.18
CA LEU A 363 6.80 -5.12 -25.24
C LEU A 363 6.25 -5.55 -23.87
N GLU A 364 6.96 -5.25 -22.79
CA GLU A 364 6.46 -5.46 -21.42
C GLU A 364 5.19 -4.66 -21.16
N TYR A 365 5.15 -3.39 -21.58
CA TYR A 365 3.94 -2.57 -21.51
C TYR A 365 2.75 -3.22 -22.23
N ILE A 366 2.95 -3.70 -23.46
CA ILE A 366 1.91 -4.39 -24.25
C ILE A 366 1.43 -5.65 -23.52
N LEU A 367 2.34 -6.46 -22.96
CA LEU A 367 1.99 -7.66 -22.19
C LEU A 367 1.18 -7.32 -20.94
N LYS A 368 1.60 -6.30 -20.19
CA LYS A 368 0.89 -5.82 -19.00
C LYS A 368 -0.52 -5.36 -19.35
N LYS A 369 -0.69 -4.59 -20.43
CA LYS A 369 -2.01 -4.14 -20.90
C LYS A 369 -2.89 -5.29 -21.38
N LYS A 370 -2.33 -6.29 -22.06
CA LYS A 370 -3.09 -7.51 -22.42
C LYS A 370 -3.61 -8.25 -21.19
N ARG A 371 -2.78 -8.41 -20.15
CA ARG A 371 -3.20 -9.04 -18.88
C ARG A 371 -4.28 -8.23 -18.16
N GLU A 372 -4.14 -6.90 -18.15
CA GLU A 372 -5.12 -5.99 -17.54
C GLU A 372 -6.48 -6.06 -18.25
N ILE A 373 -6.50 -5.99 -19.59
CA ILE A 373 -7.71 -6.13 -20.41
C ILE A 373 -8.36 -7.51 -20.19
N ALA A 374 -7.56 -8.59 -20.12
CA ALA A 374 -8.08 -9.92 -19.86
C ALA A 374 -8.73 -10.03 -18.47
N ARG A 375 -8.13 -9.42 -17.44
CA ARG A 375 -8.69 -9.36 -16.08
C ARG A 375 -10.02 -8.59 -16.07
N GLN A 376 -10.03 -7.39 -16.66
CA GLN A 376 -11.24 -6.55 -16.73
C GLN A 376 -12.36 -7.26 -17.52
N LEU A 377 -12.03 -8.00 -18.57
CA LEU A 377 -13.01 -8.77 -19.34
C LEU A 377 -13.62 -9.90 -18.49
N LYS A 378 -12.81 -10.63 -17.73
CA LYS A 378 -13.27 -11.68 -16.81
C LYS A 378 -14.17 -11.13 -15.70
N GLU A 379 -13.82 -9.97 -15.14
CA GLU A 379 -14.64 -9.27 -14.14
C GLU A 379 -15.97 -8.80 -14.74
N TYR A 380 -15.96 -8.26 -15.95
CA TYR A 380 -17.15 -7.87 -16.68
C TYR A 380 -18.08 -9.07 -16.98
N GLU A 381 -17.52 -10.20 -17.43
CA GLU A 381 -18.27 -11.43 -17.67
C GLU A 381 -18.89 -12.00 -16.38
N LYS A 382 -18.15 -11.99 -15.26
CA LYS A 382 -18.66 -12.40 -13.95
C LYS A 382 -19.80 -11.49 -13.48
N GLN A 383 -19.66 -10.17 -13.65
CA GLN A 383 -20.71 -9.23 -13.29
C GLN A 383 -21.95 -9.40 -14.18
N LYS A 384 -21.77 -9.66 -15.48
CA LYS A 384 -22.87 -9.95 -16.39
C LYS A 384 -23.63 -11.22 -15.97
N ALA A 385 -22.92 -12.30 -15.64
CA ALA A 385 -23.52 -13.54 -15.16
C ALA A 385 -24.29 -13.33 -13.84
N ASN A 386 -23.71 -12.60 -12.87
CA ASN A 386 -24.41 -12.27 -11.62
C ASN A 386 -25.66 -11.43 -11.85
N ASN A 387 -25.60 -10.42 -12.74
CA ASN A 387 -26.77 -9.61 -13.08
C ASN A 387 -27.87 -10.42 -13.76
N GLU A 388 -27.52 -11.39 -14.62
CA GLU A 388 -28.48 -12.33 -15.22
C GLU A 388 -29.12 -13.26 -14.18
N VAL A 389 -28.38 -13.74 -13.19
CA VAL A 389 -28.94 -14.52 -12.07
C VAL A 389 -29.85 -13.66 -11.18
N ASP A 390 -29.41 -12.47 -10.78
CA ASP A 390 -30.19 -11.54 -9.94
C ASP A 390 -31.49 -11.13 -10.63
N SER A 391 -31.45 -10.87 -11.94
CA SER A 391 -32.66 -10.53 -12.72
C SER A 391 -33.64 -11.70 -12.83
N ARG A 392 -33.15 -12.94 -12.95
CA ARG A 392 -34.00 -14.15 -12.92
C ARG A 392 -34.61 -14.37 -11.54
N GLN A 393 -33.82 -14.22 -10.47
CA GLN A 393 -34.31 -14.33 -9.09
C GLN A 393 -35.38 -13.27 -8.79
N LYS A 394 -35.13 -12.00 -9.13
CA LYS A 394 -36.12 -10.93 -8.99
C LYS A 394 -37.38 -11.20 -9.81
N GLY A 395 -37.25 -11.74 -11.02
CA GLY A 395 -38.40 -12.14 -11.84
C GLY A 395 -39.22 -13.25 -11.20
N MET A 396 -38.57 -14.23 -10.57
CA MET A 396 -39.22 -15.32 -9.83
C MET A 396 -39.89 -14.83 -8.55
N GLU A 397 -39.24 -13.94 -7.79
CA GLU A 397 -39.80 -13.29 -6.59
C GLU A 397 -41.04 -12.48 -6.94
N VAL A 398 -40.97 -11.61 -7.96
CA VAL A 398 -42.13 -10.84 -8.43
C VAL A 398 -43.25 -11.77 -8.89
N SER A 399 -42.94 -12.87 -9.57
CA SER A 399 -43.96 -13.84 -9.99
C SER A 399 -44.61 -14.54 -8.78
N GLN A 400 -43.82 -14.91 -7.76
CA GLN A 400 -44.35 -15.49 -6.51
C GLN A 400 -45.18 -14.48 -5.72
N GLU A 401 -44.79 -13.20 -5.71
CA GLU A 401 -45.52 -12.13 -5.04
C GLU A 401 -46.87 -11.86 -5.73
N VAL A 402 -46.90 -11.83 -7.07
CA VAL A 402 -48.14 -11.73 -7.85
C VAL A 402 -49.06 -12.94 -7.59
N VAL A 403 -48.52 -14.16 -7.51
CA VAL A 403 -49.31 -15.35 -7.17
C VAL A 403 -49.89 -15.26 -5.76
N ARG A 404 -49.11 -14.77 -4.77
CA ARG A 404 -49.59 -14.54 -3.40
C ARG A 404 -50.71 -13.49 -3.37
N GLU A 405 -50.56 -12.38 -4.09
CA GLU A 405 -51.60 -11.35 -4.17
C GLU A 405 -52.91 -11.90 -4.77
N ILE A 406 -52.82 -12.72 -5.83
CA ILE A 406 -54.01 -13.34 -6.45
C ILE A 406 -54.70 -14.27 -5.47
N SER A 407 -53.97 -15.15 -4.76
CA SER A 407 -54.55 -16.04 -3.74
C SER A 407 -55.20 -15.28 -2.58
N THR A 408 -54.63 -14.15 -2.15
CA THR A 408 -55.25 -13.33 -1.09
C THR A 408 -56.54 -12.64 -1.55
N LYS A 409 -56.67 -12.29 -2.84
CA LYS A 409 -57.90 -11.70 -3.39
C LYS A 409 -59.02 -12.73 -3.55
N GLU A 410 -58.70 -13.99 -3.84
CA GLU A 410 -59.68 -15.08 -3.85
C GLU A 410 -60.18 -15.44 -2.44
N GLY A 411 -59.36 -15.26 -1.40
CA GLY A 411 -59.75 -15.47 0.00
C GLY A 411 -60.70 -14.41 0.60
N ILE A 412 -60.85 -13.24 -0.03
CA ILE A 412 -61.67 -12.12 0.50
C ILE A 412 -63.14 -12.22 0.06
N ILE A 413 -63.51 -13.17 -0.81
CA ILE A 413 -64.92 -13.38 -1.22
C ILE A 413 -65.72 -14.16 -0.14
N ALA A 414 -65.06 -14.72 0.87
CA ALA A 414 -65.71 -15.50 1.92
C ALA A 414 -65.52 -14.89 3.33
N GLN A 415 -66.03 -13.68 3.57
CA GLN A 415 -66.64 -13.28 4.86
C GLN A 415 -67.12 -11.82 4.82
N LYS A 416 -68.45 -11.62 4.80
CA LYS A 416 -69.12 -10.37 5.19
C LYS A 416 -69.75 -10.58 6.58
N LYS A 417 -69.39 -9.74 7.56
CA LYS A 417 -70.28 -9.06 8.55
C LYS A 417 -69.46 -8.48 9.73
N GLY A 418 -69.68 -7.20 10.05
CA GLY A 418 -69.25 -6.57 11.31
C GLY A 418 -68.96 -5.06 11.19
N GLU A 419 -69.59 -4.25 12.03
CA GLU A 419 -69.73 -2.78 12.06
C GLU A 419 -68.48 -1.93 12.41
N PRO A 420 -68.53 -0.57 12.27
CA PRO A 420 -67.35 0.30 12.30
C PRO A 420 -67.01 0.79 13.72
N GLY A 421 -65.73 0.65 14.10
CA GLY A 421 -65.16 1.20 15.33
C GLY A 421 -63.88 1.99 15.03
N MET A 422 -63.95 3.29 15.23
CA MET A 422 -62.91 4.28 14.97
C MET A 422 -61.80 4.23 16.02
N SER A 423 -60.54 4.04 15.59
CA SER A 423 -59.37 4.54 16.33
C SER A 423 -58.28 4.96 15.34
N GLN A 424 -58.11 6.27 15.19
CA GLN A 424 -57.07 6.87 14.35
C GLN A 424 -55.73 6.78 15.06
N SER A 425 -54.94 5.75 14.73
CA SER A 425 -53.49 5.77 14.95
C SER A 425 -52.85 6.65 13.88
N VAL A 426 -52.36 7.82 14.28
CA VAL A 426 -51.60 8.75 13.45
C VAL A 426 -50.20 8.17 13.21
N SER A 427 -50.11 7.14 12.38
CA SER A 427 -48.82 6.67 11.86
C SER A 427 -48.76 7.00 10.37
N ASN A 428 -47.65 7.60 9.96
CA ASN A 428 -47.37 7.96 8.56
C ASN A 428 -47.27 6.74 7.61
N MET A 429 -47.54 5.53 8.13
CA MET A 429 -47.50 4.27 7.39
C MET A 429 -48.80 3.98 6.61
N ALA A 430 -49.91 4.68 6.89
CA ALA A 430 -51.20 4.42 6.25
C ALA A 430 -51.40 5.10 4.88
N VAL A 431 -50.54 6.04 4.48
CA VAL A 431 -50.76 6.90 3.30
C VAL A 431 -49.68 6.71 2.23
N GLY A 432 -49.24 5.48 1.96
CA GLY A 432 -48.46 5.15 0.76
C GLY A 432 -47.19 5.98 0.51
N LYS A 433 -46.61 6.60 1.54
CA LYS A 433 -45.40 7.44 1.48
C LYS A 433 -44.17 6.75 2.07
N SER A 434 -44.10 5.42 1.99
CA SER A 434 -42.94 4.65 2.47
C SER A 434 -41.64 4.96 1.73
N SER A 435 -41.69 5.65 0.59
CA SER A 435 -40.53 6.05 -0.21
C SER A 435 -39.94 7.42 0.16
N GLN A 436 -40.57 8.19 1.06
CA GLN A 436 -40.05 9.49 1.50
C GLN A 436 -39.24 9.30 2.80
N LEU A 437 -37.93 9.45 2.69
CA LEU A 437 -37.02 9.43 3.84
C LEU A 437 -37.42 10.55 4.82
N PRO A 438 -37.51 10.29 6.14
CA PRO A 438 -37.68 11.34 7.12
C PRO A 438 -36.43 12.25 7.14
N SER A 439 -36.62 13.51 7.55
CA SER A 439 -35.60 14.58 7.54
C SER A 439 -34.37 14.33 8.43
N PHE A 440 -34.23 13.13 9.02
CA PHE A 440 -33.13 12.75 9.88
C PHE A 440 -32.39 11.55 9.27
N TRP A 441 -31.06 11.64 9.22
CA TRP A 441 -30.21 10.69 8.51
C TRP A 441 -30.19 9.32 9.23
N ILE A 442 -30.85 8.33 8.64
CA ILE A 442 -30.81 6.92 9.10
C ILE A 442 -29.86 6.15 8.17
N PRO A 443 -28.67 5.72 8.65
CA PRO A 443 -27.65 5.04 7.83
C PRO A 443 -28.13 3.77 7.11
N GLN A 444 -29.18 3.11 7.61
CA GLN A 444 -29.74 1.90 6.99
C GLN A 444 -30.64 2.19 5.77
N LEU A 445 -31.10 3.43 5.60
CA LEU A 445 -32.00 3.84 4.52
C LEU A 445 -31.29 4.66 3.45
N THR A 446 -29.96 4.79 3.50
CA THR A 446 -29.22 5.39 2.40
C THR A 446 -29.37 4.51 1.16
N PRO A 447 -29.88 5.04 0.03
CA PRO A 447 -29.87 4.29 -1.22
C PRO A 447 -28.41 3.98 -1.53
N SER A 448 -28.05 2.70 -1.42
CA SER A 448 -26.74 2.21 -1.83
C SER A 448 -26.57 2.65 -3.28
N ALA A 449 -25.49 3.38 -3.59
CA ALA A 449 -25.20 3.80 -4.94
C ALA A 449 -25.28 2.56 -5.85
N LYS A 450 -26.22 2.57 -6.80
CA LYS A 450 -26.38 1.45 -7.74
C LYS A 450 -24.99 1.16 -8.32
N ALA A 451 -24.50 -0.07 -8.13
CA ALA A 451 -23.20 -0.49 -8.64
C ALA A 451 -23.06 0.01 -10.08
N GLY A 452 -22.04 0.83 -10.34
CA GLY A 452 -21.86 1.45 -11.65
C GLY A 452 -21.85 0.36 -12.72
N LYS A 453 -22.67 0.50 -13.76
CA LYS A 453 -22.66 -0.40 -14.91
C LYS A 453 -21.27 -0.31 -15.56
N MET A 454 -20.42 -1.30 -15.33
CA MET A 454 -19.10 -1.34 -15.98
C MET A 454 -19.30 -1.42 -17.49
N LYS A 455 -18.66 -0.51 -18.24
CA LYS A 455 -18.64 -0.55 -19.71
C LYS A 455 -17.68 -1.66 -20.15
N LYS A 456 -18.01 -2.35 -21.25
CA LYS A 456 -17.16 -3.39 -21.83
C LYS A 456 -15.75 -2.82 -22.10
N PRO A 457 -14.68 -3.45 -21.59
CA PRO A 457 -13.32 -2.94 -21.81
C PRO A 457 -12.97 -3.01 -23.30
N ASP A 458 -12.32 -1.96 -23.82
CA ASP A 458 -11.79 -1.94 -25.17
C ASP A 458 -10.61 -2.93 -25.27
N LYS A 459 -10.52 -3.66 -26.38
CA LYS A 459 -9.45 -4.63 -26.65
C LYS A 459 -8.22 -3.98 -27.28
N THR A 460 -8.33 -2.72 -27.68
CA THR A 460 -7.30 -1.99 -28.40
C THR A 460 -6.24 -1.48 -27.44
N ILE A 461 -4.99 -1.85 -27.65
CA ILE A 461 -3.86 -1.34 -26.88
C ILE A 461 -3.42 -0.02 -27.52
N SER A 462 -3.45 1.05 -26.75
CA SER A 462 -3.05 2.37 -27.21
C SER A 462 -1.60 2.69 -26.83
N CYS A 463 -0.98 3.56 -27.61
CA CYS A 463 0.31 4.17 -27.31
C CYS A 463 0.17 5.05 -26.07
N PRO A 464 1.07 4.95 -25.08
CA PRO A 464 0.99 5.72 -23.84
C PRO A 464 1.14 7.23 -24.08
N MET A 465 1.80 7.64 -25.17
CA MET A 465 2.03 9.05 -25.49
C MET A 465 0.99 9.63 -26.45
N SER A 466 0.64 8.91 -27.54
CA SER A 466 -0.26 9.43 -28.58
C SER A 466 -1.72 8.98 -28.43
N GLY A 467 -2.02 7.97 -27.61
CA GLY A 467 -3.35 7.38 -27.51
C GLY A 467 -3.79 6.57 -28.74
N GLN A 468 -2.97 6.51 -29.80
CA GLN A 468 -3.26 5.77 -31.04
C GLN A 468 -3.08 4.26 -30.86
N PRO A 469 -3.80 3.41 -31.61
CA PRO A 469 -3.67 1.96 -31.52
C PRO A 469 -2.27 1.48 -31.89
N LEU A 470 -1.69 0.63 -31.06
CA LEU A 470 -0.31 0.16 -31.15
C LEU A 470 -0.28 -1.33 -31.52
N LYS A 471 0.35 -1.70 -32.65
CA LYS A 471 0.62 -3.10 -33.00
C LYS A 471 2.11 -3.36 -33.07
N THR A 472 2.51 -4.58 -32.73
CA THR A 472 3.93 -4.98 -32.73
C THR A 472 4.60 -4.90 -34.10
N LYS A 473 3.82 -4.96 -35.19
CA LYS A 473 4.33 -4.85 -36.57
C LYS A 473 4.63 -3.42 -37.00
N ASP A 474 4.14 -2.43 -36.25
CA ASP A 474 4.24 -1.02 -36.63
C ASP A 474 5.52 -0.38 -36.08
N PHE A 475 6.30 -1.11 -35.28
CA PHE A 475 7.58 -0.64 -34.74
C PHE A 475 8.69 -0.75 -35.78
N ILE A 476 9.47 0.32 -35.85
CA ILE A 476 10.64 0.42 -36.73
C ILE A 476 11.88 0.47 -35.85
N ASP A 477 12.83 -0.44 -36.10
CA ASP A 477 14.11 -0.46 -35.39
C ASP A 477 14.93 0.78 -35.78
N VAL A 478 15.50 1.48 -34.79
CA VAL A 478 16.25 2.71 -35.00
C VAL A 478 17.75 2.44 -34.87
N VAL A 479 18.53 3.06 -35.75
CA VAL A 479 20.00 2.95 -35.78
C VAL A 479 20.58 4.36 -35.61
N PHE A 480 21.18 4.59 -34.44
CA PHE A 480 21.92 5.81 -34.16
C PHE A 480 23.40 5.66 -34.52
N THR A 481 23.95 6.66 -35.21
CA THR A 481 25.39 6.70 -35.54
C THR A 481 26.15 7.35 -34.38
N PRO A 482 27.09 6.64 -33.73
CA PRO A 482 27.84 7.19 -32.60
C PRO A 482 28.85 8.25 -33.04
N VAL A 483 29.03 9.29 -32.22
CA VAL A 483 30.08 10.32 -32.43
C VAL A 483 31.46 9.68 -32.24
N LYS A 484 32.34 9.85 -33.24
CA LYS A 484 33.74 9.40 -33.17
C LYS A 484 34.62 10.58 -32.74
N ASP A 485 34.84 10.72 -31.43
CA ASP A 485 35.78 11.68 -30.87
C ASP A 485 37.04 10.93 -30.36
N PRO A 486 38.23 11.13 -30.99
CA PRO A 486 39.47 10.47 -30.61
C PRO A 486 39.98 10.81 -29.20
N ASP A 487 39.62 11.97 -28.65
CA ASP A 487 40.24 12.51 -27.42
C ASP A 487 39.43 12.20 -26.13
N ASP A 488 38.19 11.76 -26.26
CA ASP A 488 37.31 11.52 -25.11
C ASP A 488 37.23 10.02 -24.75
N LYS A 489 38.04 9.63 -23.75
CA LYS A 489 38.12 8.27 -23.17
C LYS A 489 36.91 7.86 -22.31
N LYS A 490 35.87 8.70 -22.19
CA LYS A 490 34.67 8.36 -21.41
C LYS A 490 33.81 7.34 -22.15
N SER A 491 33.20 6.41 -21.41
CA SER A 491 32.21 5.47 -21.95
C SER A 491 31.04 6.23 -22.61
N LEU A 492 30.49 5.71 -23.71
CA LEU A 492 29.37 6.30 -24.46
C LEU A 492 28.19 6.76 -23.59
N ILE A 493 27.94 6.08 -22.48
CA ILE A 493 26.86 6.38 -21.52
C ILE A 493 27.11 7.70 -20.75
N ALA A 494 28.37 8.05 -20.52
CA ALA A 494 28.78 9.25 -19.75
C ALA A 494 28.97 10.49 -20.64
N LYS A 495 28.87 10.36 -21.97
CA LYS A 495 28.98 11.49 -22.90
C LYS A 495 27.63 12.21 -23.00
N GLN A 496 27.65 13.55 -22.94
CA GLN A 496 26.45 14.37 -23.16
C GLN A 496 26.01 14.35 -24.63
N ASN A 497 26.96 14.27 -25.57
CA ASN A 497 26.70 14.21 -27.00
C ASN A 497 27.09 12.82 -27.52
N ARG A 498 26.11 11.93 -27.71
CA ARG A 498 26.36 10.50 -28.01
C ARG A 498 26.27 10.17 -29.50
N TYR A 499 25.39 10.84 -30.23
CA TYR A 499 25.02 10.47 -31.60
C TYR A 499 25.08 11.65 -32.58
N MET A 500 25.33 11.34 -33.85
CA MET A 500 25.40 12.31 -34.95
C MET A 500 24.62 11.84 -36.18
N CYS A 501 24.28 12.79 -37.04
CA CYS A 501 23.71 12.51 -38.35
C CYS A 501 24.76 11.85 -39.26
N PRO A 502 24.45 10.73 -39.93
CA PRO A 502 25.41 10.06 -40.82
C PRO A 502 25.70 10.83 -42.12
N VAL A 503 24.90 11.84 -42.45
CA VAL A 503 25.05 12.63 -43.68
C VAL A 503 25.71 13.98 -43.40
N THR A 504 25.18 14.72 -42.42
CA THR A 504 25.68 16.07 -42.12
C THR A 504 26.76 16.09 -41.04
N HIS A 505 26.94 14.98 -40.30
CA HIS A 505 27.79 14.90 -39.11
C HIS A 505 27.43 15.86 -37.97
N ASP A 506 26.25 16.49 -38.03
CA ASP A 506 25.74 17.31 -36.93
C ASP A 506 25.36 16.44 -35.72
N ILE A 507 25.62 16.95 -34.52
CA ILE A 507 25.28 16.28 -33.26
C ILE A 507 23.75 16.30 -33.09
N LEU A 508 23.18 15.12 -32.80
CA LEU A 508 21.75 14.98 -32.56
C LEU A 508 21.42 15.35 -31.11
N THR A 509 20.67 16.43 -30.95
CA THR A 509 20.16 16.93 -29.66
C THR A 509 18.66 17.23 -29.75
N ASN A 510 18.02 17.53 -28.62
CA ASN A 510 16.63 18.00 -28.64
C ASN A 510 16.43 19.32 -29.42
N ALA A 511 17.49 20.11 -29.63
CA ALA A 511 17.41 21.34 -30.42
C ALA A 511 17.38 21.07 -31.93
N THR A 512 17.98 19.96 -32.39
CA THR A 512 18.07 19.60 -33.81
C THR A 512 16.89 18.71 -34.23
N PRO A 513 15.93 19.20 -35.04
CA PRO A 513 14.87 18.34 -35.57
C PRO A 513 15.48 17.19 -36.37
N SER A 514 14.98 15.98 -36.12
CA SER A 514 15.51 14.76 -36.73
C SER A 514 14.38 13.84 -37.18
N ALA A 515 14.63 12.97 -38.14
CA ALA A 515 13.71 11.96 -38.63
C ALA A 515 14.40 10.60 -38.77
N VAL A 516 13.62 9.53 -38.63
CA VAL A 516 14.03 8.15 -38.91
C VAL A 516 13.60 7.79 -40.33
N LEU A 517 14.49 7.16 -41.07
CA LEU A 517 14.17 6.58 -42.38
C LEU A 517 13.76 5.11 -42.22
N ARG A 518 12.48 4.79 -42.47
CA ARG A 518 11.88 3.47 -42.25
C ARG A 518 12.67 2.28 -42.82
N PRO A 519 13.22 2.32 -44.04
CA PRO A 519 13.86 1.14 -44.63
C PRO A 519 15.16 0.71 -43.94
N THR A 520 15.87 1.64 -43.29
CA THR A 520 17.19 1.38 -42.72
C THR A 520 17.28 1.68 -41.22
N GLY A 521 16.33 2.43 -40.68
CA GLY A 521 16.33 2.87 -39.28
C GLY A 521 17.28 4.03 -38.97
N HIS A 522 18.05 4.55 -39.94
CA HIS A 522 19.00 5.62 -39.68
C HIS A 522 18.31 6.93 -39.30
N VAL A 523 18.89 7.63 -38.34
CA VAL A 523 18.43 8.94 -37.89
C VAL A 523 19.19 10.06 -38.61
N VAL A 524 18.46 10.90 -39.33
CA VAL A 524 18.98 12.04 -40.09
C VAL A 524 18.36 13.34 -39.60
N THR A 525 19.05 14.47 -39.77
CA THR A 525 18.48 15.79 -39.47
C THR A 525 17.35 16.13 -40.43
N MET A 526 16.36 16.89 -39.98
CA MET A 526 15.30 17.38 -40.87
C MET A 526 15.83 18.31 -41.97
N GLU A 527 16.93 19.01 -41.71
CA GLU A 527 17.62 19.80 -42.74
C GLU A 527 18.12 18.92 -43.89
N CYS A 528 18.69 17.75 -43.58
CA CYS A 528 19.06 16.75 -44.57
C CYS A 528 17.82 16.23 -45.32
N VAL A 529 16.71 16.02 -44.62
CA VAL A 529 15.44 15.59 -45.23
C VAL A 529 14.96 16.62 -46.25
N GLU A 530 14.93 17.90 -45.88
CA GLU A 530 14.39 18.97 -46.72
C GLU A 530 15.28 19.35 -47.89
N LYS A 531 16.61 19.40 -47.67
CA LYS A 531 17.55 19.88 -48.70
C LYS A 531 18.03 18.79 -49.65
N LEU A 532 18.10 17.53 -49.20
CA LEU A 532 18.64 16.41 -49.97
C LEU A 532 17.55 15.38 -50.30
N ILE A 533 16.86 14.83 -49.29
CA ILE A 533 15.97 13.69 -49.50
C ILE A 533 14.70 14.08 -50.25
N LYS A 534 14.07 15.21 -49.92
CA LYS A 534 12.81 15.64 -50.57
C LYS A 534 12.96 16.02 -52.05
N LYS A 535 14.17 16.29 -52.53
CA LYS A 535 14.41 16.63 -53.95
C LYS A 535 14.35 15.39 -54.83
N ASP A 536 15.08 14.34 -54.44
CA ASP A 536 15.25 13.15 -55.26
C ASP A 536 14.44 11.94 -54.76
N MET A 537 13.91 12.03 -53.53
CA MET A 537 13.22 10.94 -52.81
C MET A 537 14.05 9.65 -52.78
N LEU A 538 15.36 9.79 -52.57
CA LEU A 538 16.32 8.70 -52.46
C LEU A 538 16.97 8.68 -51.07
N HIS A 539 17.26 7.49 -50.58
CA HIS A 539 17.95 7.28 -49.32
C HIS A 539 19.43 7.67 -49.46
N PRO A 540 19.95 8.58 -48.62
CA PRO A 540 21.28 9.18 -48.83
C PRO A 540 22.45 8.18 -48.70
N LEU A 541 22.28 7.11 -47.91
CA LEU A 541 23.34 6.10 -47.72
C LEU A 541 23.22 4.85 -48.61
N THR A 542 22.02 4.54 -49.12
CA THR A 542 21.76 3.25 -49.79
C THR A 542 21.21 3.42 -51.21
N GLY A 543 20.83 4.63 -51.61
CA GLY A 543 20.24 4.91 -52.92
C GLY A 543 18.84 4.32 -53.13
N GLN A 544 18.20 3.76 -52.10
CA GLN A 544 16.85 3.21 -52.21
C GLN A 544 15.81 4.33 -52.36
N LYS A 545 14.78 4.11 -53.18
CA LYS A 545 13.67 5.05 -53.35
C LYS A 545 12.80 5.09 -52.08
N LEU A 546 12.56 6.29 -51.58
CA LEU A 546 11.77 6.57 -50.39
C LEU A 546 10.38 7.12 -50.77
N THR A 547 9.39 6.87 -49.92
CA THR A 547 8.09 7.54 -49.95
C THR A 547 7.96 8.50 -48.77
N GLU A 548 6.97 9.42 -48.80
CA GLU A 548 6.75 10.34 -47.68
C GLU A 548 6.45 9.62 -46.36
N ASN A 549 5.80 8.45 -46.42
CA ASN A 549 5.49 7.61 -45.25
C ASN A 549 6.72 6.91 -44.64
N ASP A 550 7.84 6.88 -45.37
CA ASP A 550 9.09 6.30 -44.90
C ASP A 550 9.91 7.30 -44.08
N ILE A 551 9.54 8.57 -44.09
CA ILE A 551 10.19 9.64 -43.33
C ILE A 551 9.36 9.87 -42.07
N ILE A 552 9.89 9.46 -40.92
CA ILE A 552 9.19 9.57 -39.63
C ILE A 552 9.86 10.66 -38.80
N PRO A 553 9.26 11.84 -38.67
CA PRO A 553 9.79 12.91 -37.82
C PRO A 553 9.80 12.45 -36.36
N LEU A 554 10.95 12.53 -35.69
CA LEU A 554 11.06 12.17 -34.29
C LEU A 554 10.43 13.24 -33.41
N GLN A 555 9.58 12.80 -32.47
CA GLN A 555 9.01 13.66 -31.46
C GLN A 555 10.09 14.04 -30.46
N ARG A 556 10.28 15.35 -30.30
CA ARG A 556 11.26 15.90 -29.37
C ARG A 556 10.72 15.83 -27.95
N GLY A 557 11.61 15.72 -26.97
CA GLY A 557 11.56 16.24 -25.59
C GLY A 557 10.33 16.02 -24.69
N GLY A 558 9.22 15.47 -25.18
CA GLY A 558 8.00 15.29 -24.43
C GLY A 558 8.08 14.10 -23.48
N THR A 559 7.80 14.31 -22.19
CA THR A 559 7.38 13.27 -21.25
C THR A 559 5.86 13.25 -21.18
N GLY A 560 5.26 12.17 -20.67
CA GLY A 560 3.80 12.13 -20.43
C GLY A 560 3.27 13.21 -19.48
N PHE A 561 4.17 13.96 -18.81
CA PHE A 561 3.86 15.07 -17.90
C PHE A 561 4.27 16.46 -18.44
N ALA A 562 5.07 16.50 -19.51
CA ALA A 562 5.56 17.73 -20.11
C ALA A 562 5.77 17.49 -21.61
N GLY A 563 4.88 17.98 -22.47
CA GLY A 563 5.17 18.08 -23.90
C GLY A 563 6.27 19.11 -24.20
N THR A 564 6.77 19.10 -25.42
CA THR A 564 7.65 20.14 -25.93
C THR A 564 6.99 20.81 -27.11
N ASN A 565 7.11 22.14 -27.19
CA ASN A 565 6.47 22.99 -28.19
C ASN A 565 4.94 23.13 -28.05
N GLU A 566 4.38 22.77 -26.89
CA GLU A 566 2.97 23.00 -26.54
C GLU A 566 2.84 23.85 -25.26
N LYS A 567 1.74 24.60 -25.11
CA LYS A 567 1.40 25.26 -23.83
C LYS A 567 0.90 24.21 -22.84
N LEU A 568 1.78 23.70 -22.00
CA LEU A 568 1.40 22.75 -20.95
C LEU A 568 1.06 23.47 -19.67
N GLU A 569 -0.25 23.60 -19.43
CA GLU A 569 -0.78 23.90 -18.11
C GLU A 569 -1.23 22.60 -17.44
N ALA A 570 -0.40 22.05 -16.55
CA ALA A 570 -0.83 20.96 -15.67
C ALA A 570 -1.50 21.56 -14.43
N LYS A 571 -2.82 21.34 -14.29
CA LYS A 571 -3.56 21.73 -13.08
C LYS A 571 -3.73 20.52 -12.16
N GLN A 572 -2.99 20.50 -11.07
CA GLN A 572 -3.20 19.51 -10.01
C GLN A 572 -4.25 20.07 -9.02
N ALA A 573 -5.43 19.46 -8.98
CA ALA A 573 -6.44 19.79 -7.97
C ALA A 573 -5.97 19.31 -6.60
N ARG A 574 -5.60 20.23 -5.72
CA ARG A 574 -5.33 19.97 -4.30
C ARG A 574 -6.51 20.47 -3.47
N PRO A 575 -6.75 19.93 -2.26
CA PRO A 575 -7.73 20.48 -1.36
C PRO A 575 -7.45 21.97 -1.18
N VAL A 576 -8.42 22.81 -1.51
CA VAL A 576 -8.32 24.25 -1.25
C VAL A 576 -8.96 24.45 0.11
N LEU A 577 -8.24 25.09 1.04
CA LEU A 577 -8.89 25.66 2.22
C LEU A 577 -9.92 26.65 1.69
N GLN A 578 -11.21 26.28 1.74
CA GLN A 578 -12.28 27.19 1.38
C GLN A 578 -12.11 28.48 2.18
N ALA A 579 -12.22 29.59 1.46
CA ALA A 579 -12.09 30.94 2.00
C ALA A 579 -13.20 31.25 3.01
#